data_AF-A0A6I1W1M2-F1
#
_entry.id   AF-A0A6I1W1M2-F1
#
_cell.length_a   1.000
_cell.length_b   1.000
_cell.length_c   1.000
_cell.angle_alpha   90.00
_cell.angle_beta   90.00
_cell.angle_gamma   90.00
#
_symmetry.space_group_name_H-M   'P 1'
#
loop_
_entity.id
_entity.type
_entity.pdbx_description
1 polymer ?
#
loop_
_entity_poly.entity_id
_entity_poly.type
_entity_poly.pdbx_seq_one_letter_code
_entity_poly.pdbx_strand_id
1 'polypeptide(L)' 'MKSLVDHLSQYAAYHRDKRNIVTHFVGIPLIVIAVAVLLSRPQWAGISPAMLVMIASAVFYLRLELRLGLLM' A
#
# COMPACT_ATOMS: atom_id res chain seq x y z
N MET A 1 -11.54 12.85 6.61
CA MET A 1 -10.79 11.98 5.69
C MET A 1 -11.81 11.18 4.89
N LYS A 2 -11.52 10.85 3.62
CA LYS A 2 -12.33 9.89 2.87
C LYS A 2 -12.30 8.55 3.60
N SER A 3 -13.39 7.78 3.58
CA SER A 3 -13.40 6.43 4.17
C SER A 3 -12.57 5.46 3.32
N LEU A 4 -12.24 4.29 3.89
CA LEU A 4 -11.64 3.19 3.13
C LEU A 4 -12.48 2.85 1.89
N VAL A 5 -13.80 2.79 2.05
CA VAL A 5 -14.74 2.50 0.96
C VAL A 5 -14.69 3.59 -0.11
N ASP A 6 -14.60 4.86 0.25
CA ASP A 6 -14.49 5.96 -0.73
C ASP A 6 -13.20 5.85 -1.56
N HIS A 7 -12.07 5.54 -0.91
CA HIS A 7 -10.79 5.33 -1.58
C HIS A 7 -10.86 4.16 -2.56
N LEU A 8 -11.39 3.01 -2.12
CA LEU A 8 -11.51 1.81 -2.95
C LEU A 8 -12.53 1.99 -4.09
N SER A 9 -13.65 2.67 -3.82
CA SER A 9 -14.67 2.94 -4.84
C SER A 9 -14.16 3.86 -5.93
N GLN A 10 -13.41 4.91 -5.55
CA GLN A 10 -12.76 5.80 -6.51
C GLN A 10 -11.73 5.03 -7.36
N TYR A 11 -10.93 4.17 -6.74
CA TYR A 11 -9.94 3.35 -7.46
C TYR A 11 -10.61 2.40 -8.47
N ALA A 12 -11.64 1.68 -8.04
CA ALA A 12 -12.42 0.75 -8.87
C ALA A 12 -13.15 1.44 -10.03
N ALA A 13 -13.50 2.72 -9.90
CA ALA A 13 -14.15 3.48 -10.97
C ALA A 13 -13.26 3.64 -12.21
N TYR A 14 -11.93 3.71 -12.04
CA TYR A 14 -10.96 3.82 -13.15
C TYR A 14 -10.56 2.44 -13.72
N HIS A 15 -10.59 1.38 -12.91
CA HIS A 15 -10.07 0.06 -13.27
C HIS A 15 -11.21 -0.91 -13.56
N ARG A 16 -11.95 -0.68 -14.65
CA ARG A 16 -13.12 -1.51 -15.02
C ARG A 16 -12.85 -2.60 -16.05
N ASP A 17 -11.76 -2.46 -16.81
CA ASP A 17 -11.38 -3.47 -17.81
C ASP A 17 -10.82 -4.72 -17.13
N LYS A 18 -11.35 -5.89 -17.49
CA LYS A 18 -10.96 -7.17 -16.87
C LYS A 18 -9.47 -7.51 -17.04
N ARG A 19 -8.87 -7.18 -18.18
CA ARG A 19 -7.44 -7.41 -18.43
C ARG A 19 -6.61 -6.50 -17.53
N ASN A 20 -7.03 -5.25 -17.40
CA ASN A 20 -6.38 -4.28 -16.51
C ASN A 20 -6.46 -4.71 -15.04
N ILE A 21 -7.60 -5.25 -14.59
CA ILE A 21 -7.77 -5.80 -13.24
C ILE A 21 -6.81 -6.98 -13.02
N VAL A 22 -6.73 -7.93 -13.97
CA VAL A 22 -5.83 -9.09 -13.86
C VAL A 22 -4.37 -8.66 -13.75
N THR A 23 -3.93 -7.72 -14.59
CA THR A 23 -2.56 -7.19 -14.50
C THR A 23 -2.31 -6.43 -13.21
N HIS A 24 -3.31 -5.71 -12.68
CA HIS A 24 -3.19 -4.99 -11.41
C HIS A 24 -3.09 -5.93 -10.22
N PHE A 25 -3.85 -7.02 -10.22
CA PHE A 25 -3.87 -8.00 -9.14
C PHE A 25 -2.48 -8.59 -8.87
N VAL A 26 -1.69 -8.81 -9.92
CA VAL A 26 -0.29 -9.30 -9.80
C VAL A 26 0.70 -8.14 -9.73
N GLY A 27 0.48 -7.09 -10.55
CA GLY A 27 1.40 -5.97 -10.70
C GLY A 27 1.53 -5.13 -9.44
N ILE A 28 0.43 -4.80 -8.75
CA ILE A 28 0.49 -4.01 -7.51
C ILE A 28 1.33 -4.72 -6.44
N PRO A 29 1.08 -6.00 -6.07
CA PRO A 29 1.92 -6.70 -5.10
C PRO A 29 3.40 -6.71 -5.47
N LEU A 30 3.73 -6.94 -6.75
CA LEU A 30 5.13 -6.93 -7.21
C LEU A 30 5.77 -5.55 -7.08
N ILE A 31 5.03 -4.48 -7.40
CA ILE A 31 5.52 -3.10 -7.21
C ILE A 31 5.75 -2.81 -5.72
N VAL A 32 4.81 -3.19 -4.84
CA VAL A 32 4.94 -2.99 -3.40
C VAL A 32 6.20 -3.70 -2.87
N ILE A 33 6.42 -4.97 -3.25
CA ILE A 33 7.62 -5.72 -2.87
C ILE A 33 8.88 -5.06 -3.43
N ALA A 34 8.89 -4.70 -4.71
CA ALA A 34 10.06 -4.09 -5.34
C ALA A 34 10.46 -2.77 -4.67
N VAL A 35 9.47 -1.92 -4.34
CA VAL A 35 9.69 -0.66 -3.60
C VAL A 35 10.19 -0.95 -2.20
N ALA A 36 9.59 -1.88 -1.46
CA ALA A 36 10.03 -2.24 -0.12
C ALA A 36 11.48 -2.75 -0.12
N VAL A 37 11.83 -3.66 -1.05
CA VAL A 37 13.19 -4.20 -1.22
C VAL A 37 14.19 -3.11 -1.60
N LEU A 38 13.81 -2.17 -2.47
CA LEU A 38 14.69 -1.06 -2.85
C LEU A 38 14.93 -0.13 -1.66
N LEU A 39 13.86 0.26 -0.96
CA LEU A 39 13.92 1.18 0.17
C LEU A 39 14.52 0.55 1.43
N SER A 40 14.61 -0.78 1.52
CA SER A 40 15.30 -1.46 2.62
C SER A 40 16.82 -1.48 2.46
N ARG A 41 17.37 -1.06 1.31
CA ARG A 41 18.82 -1.06 1.06
C ARG A 41 19.57 0.03 1.82
N PRO A 42 19.20 1.33 1.71
CA PRO A 42 19.84 2.35 2.53
C PRO A 42 19.43 2.16 3.99
N GLN A 43 20.43 2.19 4.87
CA GLN A 43 20.27 1.92 6.29
C GLN A 43 21.08 2.93 7.09
N TRP A 44 20.45 3.51 8.11
CA TRP A 44 21.11 4.37 9.10
C TRP A 44 20.81 3.82 10.49
N ALA A 45 21.84 3.32 11.17
CA ALA A 45 21.70 2.70 12.49
C ALA A 45 20.59 1.62 12.55
N GLY A 46 20.43 0.83 11.48
CA GLY A 46 19.41 -0.23 11.37
C GLY A 46 18.01 0.26 10.99
N ILE A 47 17.82 1.56 10.74
CA ILE A 47 16.57 2.13 10.24
C ILE A 47 16.69 2.36 8.73
N SER A 48 15.74 1.80 7.98
CA SER A 48 15.60 2.05 6.55
C SER A 48 14.44 2.98 6.23
N PRO A 49 14.49 3.69 5.09
CA PRO A 49 13.32 4.37 4.52
C PRO A 49 12.09 3.47 4.38
N ALA A 50 12.27 2.17 4.09
CA ALA A 50 11.16 1.22 4.03
C ALA A 50 10.38 1.17 5.36
N MET A 51 11.07 1.24 6.50
CA MET A 51 10.45 1.22 7.82
C MET A 51 9.61 2.47 8.08
N LEU A 52 10.10 3.64 7.66
CA LEU A 52 9.34 4.89 7.76
C LEU A 52 8.08 4.86 6.90
N VAL A 53 8.18 4.34 5.67
CA VAL A 53 7.04 4.19 4.75
C VAL A 53 6.03 3.17 5.29
N MET A 54 6.49 2.05 5.86
CA MET A 54 5.60 1.07 6.49
C MET A 54 4.84 1.67 7.68
N ILE A 55 5.54 2.36 8.60
CA ILE A 55 4.90 3.01 9.75
C ILE A 55 3.88 4.06 9.29
N ALA A 56 4.23 4.90 8.31
CA ALA A 56 3.31 5.89 7.76
C ALA A 56 2.08 5.23 7.13
N SER A 57 2.26 4.12 6.42
CA SER A 57 1.17 3.35 5.81
C SER A 57 0.27 2.70 6.86
N ALA A 58 0.83 2.08 7.89
CA ALA A 58 0.09 1.48 8.99
C ALA A 58 -0.74 2.54 9.73
N VAL A 59 -0.15 3.70 10.05
CA VAL A 59 -0.89 4.83 10.65
C VAL A 59 -2.02 5.31 9.76
N PHE A 60 -1.79 5.43 8.45
CA PHE A 60 -2.82 5.83 7.49
C PHE A 60 -3.98 4.82 7.49
N TYR A 61 -3.70 3.52 7.43
CA TYR A 61 -4.74 2.50 7.43
C TYR A 61 -5.47 2.38 8.77
N LEU A 62 -4.78 2.49 9.91
CA LEU A 62 -5.41 2.55 11.24
C LEU A 62 -6.40 3.72 11.36
N ARG A 63 -6.13 4.86 10.70
CA ARG A 63 -7.04 6.00 10.64
C ARG A 63 -8.25 5.78 9.73
N LEU A 64 -8.15 4.88 8.76
CA LEU A 64 -9.24 4.55 7.84
C LEU A 64 -10.12 3.40 8.33
N GLU A 65 -9.50 2.32 8.81
CA GLU A 65 -10.17 1.11 9.28
C GLU A 65 -9.22 0.33 10.21
N LEU A 66 -9.71 0.00 11.41
CA LEU A 66 -8.87 -0.54 12.48
C LEU A 66 -8.34 -1.94 12.16
N ARG A 67 -9.17 -2.83 11.60
CA ARG A 67 -8.78 -4.23 11.38
C ARG A 67 -7.68 -4.33 10.33
N LEU A 68 -7.81 -3.61 9.22
CA LEU A 68 -6.84 -3.53 8.16
C LEU A 68 -5.55 -2.85 8.64
N GLY A 69 -5.67 -1.77 9.43
CA GLY A 69 -4.53 -1.10 10.02
C GLY A 69 -3.73 -1.97 10.99
N LEU A 70 -4.38 -2.90 11.71
CA LEU A 70 -3.70 -3.87 12.58
C LEU A 70 -3.04 -5.03 11.82
N LEU A 71 -3.44 -5.29 10.58
CA LEU A 71 -2.83 -6.31 9.71
C LEU A 71 -1.58 -5.81 8.99
N MET A 72 -1.42 -4.49 8.86
CA MET A 72 -0.28 -3.82 8.23
C MET A 72 0.91 -3.73 9.20
#